data_AF-A0A2M8L3M2-F1
#
_entry.id   AF-A0A2M8L3M2-F1
#
_cell.length_a   1.000
_cell.length_b   1.000
_cell.length_c   1.000
_cell.angle_alpha   90.00
_cell.angle_beta   90.00
_cell.angle_gamma   90.00
#
_symmetry.space_group_name_H-M   'P 1'
#
loop_
_entity.id
_entity.type
_entity.pdbx_description
1 polymer ?
#
loop_
_entity_poly.entity_id
_entity_poly.type
_entity_poly.pdbx_seq_one_letter_code
_entity_poly.pdbx_strand_id
1 'polypeptide(L)'
;MSKRQKFILTSAVLAGGLLAIQTLEPEFRYQAIFGLTVACALLTLWSLREALSGIRFLTTAILPTLFTAGVGLFYFLLPANIFSQLPVVALYAVGIYALLLTENIFSVAAIRTIQLLRAAHAVGFLLTLLTAFFLFDTIFSFRISGWWNSLLVFGVSLPLFLQGLWSVNLEEKLTRRILDYTFFLSLVSGELAFIISFYPVTIAMASLFLTTSIYVTLGLVQAEFQERLFKQTIYEYLGVGIVVLAVMLGTAKWGG
;
A
#
# COMPACT_ATOMS: atom_id res chain seq x y z
N MET A 1 24.67 15.26 5.87
CA MET A 1 24.24 13.85 6.00
C MET A 1 24.15 13.22 4.63
N SER A 2 24.66 12.00 4.45
CA SER A 2 24.46 11.26 3.20
C SER A 2 22.98 10.85 3.04
N LYS A 3 22.50 10.66 1.80
CA LYS A 3 21.11 10.21 1.56
C LYS A 3 20.76 8.93 2.32
N ARG A 4 21.70 7.98 2.38
CA ARG A 4 21.52 6.73 3.14
C ARG A 4 21.35 6.96 4.63
N GLN A 5 22.12 7.89 5.22
CA GLN A 5 21.95 8.28 6.62
C GLN A 5 20.59 8.94 6.87
N LYS A 6 20.09 9.77 5.94
CA LYS A 6 18.74 10.37 6.05
C LYS A 6 17.65 9.28 6.05
N PHE A 7 17.77 8.25 5.21
CA PHE A 7 16.79 7.15 5.17
C PHE A 7 16.82 6.30 6.42
N ILE A 8 18.01 5.91 6.90
CA ILE A 8 18.16 5.14 8.15
C ILE A 8 17.60 5.94 9.33
N LEU A 9 17.91 7.24 9.42
CA LEU A 9 17.38 8.10 10.47
C LEU A 9 15.85 8.18 10.38
N THR A 10 15.29 8.38 9.18
CA THR A 10 13.85 8.47 8.98
C THR A 10 13.14 7.18 9.39
N SER A 11 13.64 6.02 8.94
CA SER A 11 13.06 4.73 9.31
C SER A 11 13.18 4.45 10.81
N ALA A 12 14.31 4.80 11.44
CA ALA A 12 14.51 4.61 12.87
C ALA A 12 13.61 5.53 13.71
N VAL A 13 13.49 6.81 13.33
CA VAL A 13 12.60 7.77 14.00
C VAL A 13 11.14 7.35 13.87
N LEU A 14 10.70 6.94 12.68
CA LEU A 14 9.33 6.48 12.48
C LEU A 14 9.05 5.18 13.24
N ALA A 15 9.99 4.22 13.25
CA ALA A 15 9.83 2.97 14.01
C ALA A 15 9.82 3.21 15.53
N GLY A 16 10.67 4.10 16.02
CA GLY A 16 10.63 4.55 17.42
C GLY A 16 9.32 5.25 17.75
N GLY A 17 8.79 6.07 16.84
CA GLY A 17 7.48 6.69 16.96
C GLY A 17 6.35 5.65 17.06
N LEU A 18 6.38 4.61 16.22
CA LEU A 18 5.40 3.52 16.26
C LEU A 18 5.43 2.77 17.61
N LEU A 19 6.62 2.51 18.17
CA LEU A 19 6.77 1.93 19.50
C LEU A 19 6.22 2.85 20.60
N ALA A 20 6.52 4.16 20.52
CA ALA A 20 6.08 5.13 21.52
C ALA A 20 4.55 5.28 21.58
N ILE A 21 3.84 5.04 20.47
CA ILE A 21 2.38 5.08 20.45
C ILE A 21 1.75 4.09 21.45
N GLN A 22 2.44 2.99 21.78
CA GLN A 22 1.92 2.01 22.73
C GLN A 22 1.86 2.49 24.17
N THR A 23 2.78 3.38 24.55
CA THR A 23 2.83 3.92 25.92
C THR A 23 1.74 4.96 26.14
N LEU A 24 1.03 5.36 25.09
CA LEU A 24 -0.10 6.28 25.16
C LEU A 24 -1.40 5.55 25.53
N GLU A 25 -2.26 6.28 26.23
CA GLU A 25 -3.61 5.86 26.57
C GLU A 25 -4.44 5.58 25.30
N PRO A 26 -5.41 4.65 25.36
CA PRO A 26 -6.18 4.23 24.19
C PRO A 26 -6.88 5.35 23.42
N GLU A 27 -7.27 6.43 24.10
CA GLU A 27 -7.98 7.57 23.49
C GLU A 27 -7.10 8.37 22.51
N PHE A 28 -5.81 8.53 22.81
CA PHE A 28 -4.88 9.31 22.01
C PHE A 28 -4.22 8.53 20.88
N ARG A 29 -4.43 7.20 20.83
CA ARG A 29 -3.76 6.29 19.90
C ARG A 29 -4.04 6.59 18.43
N TYR A 30 -5.30 6.84 18.06
CA TYR A 30 -5.65 7.19 16.68
C TYR A 30 -5.07 8.54 16.25
N GLN A 31 -5.06 9.53 17.16
CA GLN A 31 -4.45 10.84 16.93
C GLN A 31 -2.93 10.72 16.77
N ALA A 32 -2.29 9.84 17.55
CA ALA A 32 -0.86 9.60 17.47
C ALA A 32 -0.46 8.90 16.17
N ILE A 33 -1.26 7.96 15.65
CA ILE A 33 -1.05 7.38 14.29
C ILE A 33 -1.19 8.46 13.24
N PHE A 34 -2.22 9.30 13.32
CA PHE A 34 -2.40 10.38 12.38
C PHE A 34 -1.18 11.31 12.40
N GLY A 35 -0.69 11.68 13.59
CA GLY A 35 0.56 12.42 13.77
C GLY A 35 1.77 11.71 13.17
N LEU A 36 1.91 10.40 13.37
CA LEU A 36 3.00 9.60 12.80
C LEU A 36 2.93 9.52 11.27
N THR A 37 1.73 9.44 10.71
CA THR A 37 1.47 9.42 9.26
C THR A 37 1.84 10.76 8.64
N VAL A 38 1.45 11.86 9.26
CA VAL A 38 1.86 13.22 8.85
C VAL A 38 3.37 13.38 8.98
N ALA A 39 3.97 12.93 10.09
CA ALA A 39 5.42 12.95 10.27
C ALA A 39 6.13 12.11 9.20
N CYS A 40 5.59 10.97 8.81
CA CYS A 40 6.11 10.16 7.71
C CYS A 40 6.10 10.93 6.39
N ALA A 41 5.00 11.63 6.08
CA ALA A 41 4.92 12.48 4.90
C ALA A 41 6.05 13.52 4.90
N LEU A 42 6.17 14.27 6.00
CA LEU A 42 7.15 15.34 6.14
C LEU A 42 8.60 14.82 6.08
N LEU A 43 8.90 13.72 6.77
CA LEU A 43 10.23 13.12 6.76
C LEU A 43 10.58 12.50 5.41
N THR A 44 9.61 11.90 4.72
CA THR A 44 9.78 11.40 3.34
C THR A 44 10.15 12.54 2.41
N LEU A 45 9.37 13.63 2.43
CA LEU A 45 9.62 14.83 1.62
C LEU A 45 10.96 15.50 1.96
N TRP A 46 11.32 15.56 3.26
CA TRP A 46 12.62 16.08 3.70
C TRP A 46 13.79 15.22 3.22
N SER A 47 13.65 13.89 3.31
CA SER A 47 14.71 12.95 2.94
C SER A 47 14.95 12.92 1.41
N LEU A 48 13.91 13.18 0.62
CA LEU A 48 13.94 13.14 -0.84
C LEU A 48 13.98 14.52 -1.52
N ARG A 49 14.02 15.62 -0.76
CA ARG A 49 13.93 17.02 -1.26
C ARG A 49 14.84 17.35 -2.45
N GLU A 50 16.03 16.76 -2.51
CA GLU A 50 17.02 17.00 -3.56
C GLU A 50 16.65 16.40 -4.93
N ALA A 51 15.71 15.44 -4.97
CA ALA A 51 15.35 14.71 -6.18
C ALA A 51 13.92 15.03 -6.69
N LEU A 52 13.18 15.89 -6.00
CA LEU A 52 11.75 16.12 -6.23
C LEU A 52 11.50 17.45 -6.94
N SER A 53 10.87 17.39 -8.12
CA SER A 53 10.26 18.56 -8.77
C SER A 53 8.89 18.21 -9.36
N GLY A 54 7.94 19.14 -9.23
CA GLY A 54 6.58 19.00 -9.76
C GLY A 54 5.77 17.90 -9.08
N ILE A 55 5.06 17.10 -9.87
CA ILE A 55 4.12 16.06 -9.38
C ILE A 55 4.83 14.93 -8.63
N ARG A 56 6.11 14.67 -8.94
CA ARG A 56 6.97 13.73 -8.20
C ARG A 56 6.91 13.95 -6.70
N PHE A 57 6.85 15.20 -6.27
CA PHE A 57 6.79 15.55 -4.87
C PHE A 57 5.59 14.91 -4.16
N LEU A 58 4.43 14.91 -4.82
CA LEU A 58 3.21 14.36 -4.25
C LEU A 58 3.19 12.82 -4.37
N THR A 59 3.45 12.27 -5.56
CA THR A 59 3.30 10.84 -5.83
C THR A 59 4.26 9.98 -5.02
N THR A 60 5.47 10.47 -4.78
CA THR A 60 6.52 9.77 -4.02
C THR A 60 6.21 9.69 -2.52
N ALA A 61 5.41 10.60 -1.98
CA ALA A 61 5.01 10.55 -0.57
C ALA A 61 3.82 9.62 -0.31
N ILE A 62 3.04 9.26 -1.35
CA ILE A 62 1.79 8.50 -1.19
C ILE A 62 2.04 7.12 -0.57
N LEU A 63 2.93 6.32 -1.14
CA LEU A 63 3.10 4.94 -0.68
C LEU A 63 3.73 4.85 0.72
N PRO A 64 4.81 5.60 1.07
CA PRO A 64 5.32 5.68 2.44
C PRO A 64 4.26 6.07 3.47
N THR A 65 3.45 7.09 3.16
CA THR A 65 2.43 7.58 4.10
C THR A 65 1.31 6.57 4.30
N LEU A 66 0.81 5.97 3.23
CA LEU A 66 -0.21 4.93 3.31
C LEU A 66 0.31 3.68 4.02
N PHE A 67 1.58 3.31 3.82
CA PHE A 67 2.20 2.21 4.54
C PHE A 67 2.28 2.49 6.04
N THR A 68 2.67 3.70 6.45
CA THR A 68 2.62 4.12 7.86
C THR A 68 1.21 4.10 8.43
N ALA A 69 0.22 4.60 7.70
CA ALA A 69 -1.17 4.56 8.14
C ALA A 69 -1.66 3.12 8.29
N GLY A 70 -1.43 2.27 7.28
CA GLY A 70 -1.85 0.87 7.28
C GLY A 70 -1.20 0.07 8.40
N VAL A 71 0.13 0.10 8.51
CA VAL A 71 0.85 -0.61 9.58
C VAL A 71 0.48 -0.05 10.95
N GLY A 72 0.38 1.27 11.09
CA GLY A 72 0.01 1.91 12.35
C GLY A 72 -1.36 1.46 12.83
N LEU A 73 -2.37 1.46 11.95
CA LEU A 73 -3.73 1.05 12.30
C LEU A 73 -3.81 -0.46 12.58
N PHE A 74 -3.13 -1.28 11.77
CA PHE A 74 -3.06 -2.73 11.96
C PHE A 74 -2.35 -3.11 13.27
N TYR A 75 -1.36 -2.33 13.70
CA TYR A 75 -0.59 -2.57 14.92
C TYR A 75 -1.47 -2.64 16.18
N PHE A 76 -2.64 -1.98 16.20
CA PHE A 76 -3.59 -2.07 17.30
C PHE A 76 -4.49 -3.30 17.28
N LEU A 77 -4.62 -3.96 16.14
CA LEU A 77 -5.38 -5.20 16.04
C LEU A 77 -4.59 -6.37 16.64
N LEU A 78 -3.29 -6.19 16.89
CA LEU A 78 -2.44 -7.22 17.45
C LEU A 78 -2.49 -7.25 18.98
N PRO A 79 -2.32 -8.44 19.59
CA PRO A 79 -2.19 -8.57 21.04
C PRO A 79 -1.07 -7.69 21.60
N ALA A 80 -1.28 -7.18 22.82
CA ALA A 80 -0.34 -6.33 23.57
C ALA A 80 0.87 -7.12 24.13
N ASN A 81 1.46 -8.00 23.33
CA ASN A 81 2.61 -8.82 23.70
C ASN A 81 3.84 -8.35 22.90
N ILE A 82 4.97 -8.18 23.58
CA ILE A 82 6.19 -7.70 22.93
C ILE A 82 6.66 -8.63 21.80
N PHE A 83 6.38 -9.94 21.92
CA PHE A 83 6.72 -10.95 20.92
C PHE A 83 5.91 -10.82 19.62
N SER A 84 4.64 -10.40 19.67
CA SER A 84 3.85 -10.14 18.45
C SER A 84 4.17 -8.78 17.83
N GLN A 85 4.65 -7.84 18.63
CA GLN A 85 4.89 -6.46 18.20
C GLN A 85 6.26 -6.26 17.57
N LEU A 86 7.31 -6.90 18.12
CA LEU A 86 8.67 -6.75 17.62
C LEU A 86 8.80 -7.10 16.12
N PRO A 87 8.19 -8.18 15.60
CA PRO A 87 8.19 -8.47 14.18
C PRO A 87 7.53 -7.37 13.33
N VAL A 88 6.44 -6.77 13.82
CA VAL A 88 5.73 -5.70 13.08
C VAL A 88 6.52 -4.41 13.05
N VAL A 89 7.17 -4.05 14.16
CA VAL A 89 8.05 -2.87 14.21
C VAL A 89 9.28 -3.08 13.32
N ALA A 90 9.86 -4.29 13.32
CA ALA A 90 10.94 -4.63 12.42
C ALA A 90 10.51 -4.56 10.95
N LEU A 91 9.36 -5.16 10.62
CA LEU A 91 8.75 -5.09 9.29
C LEU A 91 8.50 -3.64 8.87
N TYR A 92 8.02 -2.80 9.78
CA TYR A 92 7.76 -1.40 9.54
C TYR A 92 9.06 -0.62 9.27
N ALA A 93 10.09 -0.79 10.10
CA ALA A 93 11.38 -0.13 9.93
C ALA A 93 12.04 -0.50 8.59
N VAL A 94 12.06 -1.80 8.27
CA VAL A 94 12.60 -2.31 7.01
C VAL A 94 11.75 -1.84 5.83
N GLY A 95 10.43 -1.90 5.95
CA GLY A 95 9.48 -1.47 4.92
C GLY A 95 9.61 0.01 4.58
N ILE A 96 9.67 0.90 5.57
CA ILE A 96 9.90 2.33 5.35
C ILE A 96 11.25 2.58 4.70
N TYR A 97 12.32 1.93 5.18
CA TYR A 97 13.63 2.08 4.56
C TYR A 97 13.62 1.64 3.08
N ALA A 98 12.96 0.51 2.79
CA ALA A 98 12.80 -0.01 1.43
C ALA A 98 11.96 0.95 0.56
N LEU A 99 10.87 1.52 1.10
CA LEU A 99 10.07 2.52 0.39
C LEU A 99 10.87 3.77 0.06
N LEU A 100 11.59 4.36 1.02
CA LEU A 100 12.44 5.53 0.77
C LEU A 100 13.51 5.26 -0.29
N LEU A 101 14.08 4.06 -0.28
CA LEU A 101 15.05 3.65 -1.30
C LEU A 101 14.41 3.52 -2.68
N THR A 102 13.27 2.82 -2.77
CA THR A 102 12.48 2.64 -4.01
C THR A 102 12.06 3.98 -4.59
N GLU A 103 11.55 4.87 -3.77
CA GLU A 103 11.10 6.21 -4.14
C GLU A 103 12.26 7.10 -4.62
N ASN A 104 13.43 6.98 -4.00
CA ASN A 104 14.64 7.63 -4.50
C ASN A 104 15.10 7.03 -5.85
N ILE A 105 14.97 5.71 -6.06
CA ILE A 105 15.27 5.08 -7.34
C ILE A 105 14.33 5.60 -8.42
N PHE A 106 13.02 5.68 -8.17
CA PHE A 106 12.04 6.28 -9.09
C PHE A 106 12.37 7.72 -9.43
N SER A 107 12.71 8.53 -8.41
CA SER A 107 13.09 9.93 -8.62
C SER A 107 14.34 10.08 -9.51
N VAL A 108 15.33 9.21 -9.34
CA VAL A 108 16.55 9.21 -10.17
C VAL A 108 16.29 8.63 -11.56
N ALA A 109 15.46 7.58 -11.65
CA ALA A 109 15.10 6.91 -12.90
C ALA A 109 14.32 7.81 -13.86
N ALA A 110 13.54 8.76 -13.32
CA ALA A 110 12.81 9.76 -14.09
C ALA A 110 13.73 10.70 -14.91
N ILE A 111 15.00 10.85 -14.51
CA ILE A 111 15.98 11.69 -15.23
C ILE A 111 16.84 10.83 -16.16
N ARG A 112 17.20 9.62 -15.73
CA ARG A 112 18.05 8.71 -16.49
C ARG A 112 17.69 7.26 -16.22
N THR A 113 17.71 6.43 -17.24
CA THR A 113 17.48 4.99 -17.08
C THR A 113 18.57 4.34 -16.22
N ILE A 114 18.17 3.60 -15.18
CA ILE A 114 19.08 2.90 -14.27
C ILE A 114 18.67 1.42 -14.12
N GLN A 115 19.64 0.52 -14.04
CA GLN A 115 19.40 -0.92 -13.95
C GLN A 115 18.58 -1.32 -12.71
N LEU A 116 18.72 -0.57 -11.62
CA LEU A 116 18.01 -0.81 -10.36
C LEU A 116 16.50 -0.53 -10.45
N LEU A 117 16.01 0.10 -11.51
CA LEU A 117 14.59 0.42 -11.69
C LEU A 117 13.71 -0.84 -11.69
N ARG A 118 14.17 -1.93 -12.31
CA ARG A 118 13.41 -3.20 -12.33
C ARG A 118 13.21 -3.77 -10.93
N ALA A 119 14.26 -3.70 -10.09
CA ALA A 119 14.18 -4.13 -8.70
C ALA A 119 13.26 -3.22 -7.89
N ALA A 120 13.32 -1.90 -8.11
CA ALA A 120 12.43 -0.94 -7.46
C ALA A 120 10.95 -1.16 -7.81
N HIS A 121 10.60 -1.48 -9.06
CA HIS A 121 9.22 -1.84 -9.39
C HIS A 121 8.75 -3.07 -8.63
N ALA A 122 9.56 -4.13 -8.56
CA ALA A 122 9.19 -5.36 -7.84
C ALA A 122 8.99 -5.09 -6.34
N VAL A 123 9.89 -4.34 -5.71
CA VAL A 123 9.79 -3.98 -4.28
C VAL A 123 8.62 -3.03 -4.04
N GLY A 124 8.42 -2.02 -4.88
CA GLY A 124 7.31 -1.08 -4.78
C GLY A 124 5.96 -1.77 -4.95
N PHE A 125 5.84 -2.69 -5.92
CA PHE A 125 4.65 -3.50 -6.11
C PHE A 125 4.36 -4.39 -4.89
N LEU A 126 5.36 -5.10 -4.36
CA LEU A 126 5.22 -5.90 -3.15
C LEU A 126 4.74 -5.06 -1.95
N LEU A 127 5.36 -3.89 -1.74
CA LEU A 127 4.98 -3.00 -0.63
C LEU A 127 3.61 -2.34 -0.84
N THR A 128 3.19 -2.13 -2.09
CA THR A 128 1.81 -1.71 -2.41
C THR A 128 0.81 -2.77 -1.98
N LEU A 129 1.05 -4.04 -2.28
CA LEU A 129 0.17 -5.14 -1.86
C LEU A 129 0.14 -5.30 -0.34
N LEU A 130 1.30 -5.20 0.31
CA LEU A 130 1.39 -5.27 1.77
C LEU A 130 0.62 -4.10 2.43
N THR A 131 0.76 -2.89 1.87
CA THR A 131 0.03 -1.70 2.32
C THR A 131 -1.47 -1.87 2.14
N ALA A 132 -1.90 -2.35 0.96
CA ALA A 132 -3.30 -2.63 0.66
C ALA A 132 -3.90 -3.63 1.65
N PHE A 133 -3.19 -4.72 1.94
CA PHE A 133 -3.62 -5.72 2.91
C PHE A 133 -3.88 -5.11 4.28
N PHE A 134 -2.92 -4.34 4.83
CA PHE A 134 -3.09 -3.73 6.15
C PHE A 134 -4.23 -2.69 6.20
N LEU A 135 -4.39 -1.90 5.13
CA LEU A 135 -5.48 -0.92 5.05
C LEU A 135 -6.85 -1.60 4.94
N PHE A 136 -6.99 -2.61 4.09
CA PHE A 136 -8.25 -3.35 3.97
C PHE A 136 -8.58 -4.09 5.26
N ASP A 137 -7.61 -4.75 5.88
CA ASP A 137 -7.81 -5.44 7.16
C ASP A 137 -8.29 -4.49 8.25
N THR A 138 -7.73 -3.29 8.31
CA THR A 138 -8.20 -2.22 9.20
C THR A 138 -9.64 -1.80 8.88
N ILE A 139 -9.96 -1.55 7.60
CA ILE A 139 -11.29 -1.10 7.17
C ILE A 139 -12.36 -2.13 7.58
N PHE A 140 -12.16 -3.40 7.25
CA PHE A 140 -13.11 -4.46 7.60
C PHE A 140 -13.16 -4.74 9.11
N SER A 141 -12.07 -4.50 9.84
CA SER A 141 -12.02 -4.63 11.30
C SER A 141 -12.94 -3.65 12.02
N PHE A 142 -13.28 -2.50 11.41
CA PHE A 142 -14.27 -1.58 11.97
C PHE A 142 -15.71 -2.11 11.92
N ARG A 143 -15.97 -3.20 11.17
CA ARG A 143 -17.29 -3.86 11.07
C ARG A 143 -18.44 -2.89 10.73
N ILE A 144 -18.15 -1.87 9.92
CA ILE A 144 -19.13 -0.91 9.44
C ILE A 144 -19.92 -1.47 8.25
N SER A 145 -21.00 -0.79 7.86
CA SER A 145 -21.86 -1.24 6.75
C SER A 145 -21.08 -1.33 5.43
N GLY A 146 -21.51 -2.24 4.53
CA GLY A 146 -20.86 -2.45 3.24
C GLY A 146 -20.71 -1.19 2.37
N TRP A 147 -21.63 -0.22 2.48
CA TRP A 147 -21.52 1.07 1.78
C TRP A 147 -20.28 1.87 2.22
N TRP A 148 -20.03 1.94 3.53
CA TRP A 148 -18.86 2.62 4.07
C TRP A 148 -17.57 1.86 3.76
N ASN A 149 -17.58 0.52 3.83
CA ASN A 149 -16.43 -0.30 3.41
C ASN A 149 -16.07 -0.02 1.94
N SER A 150 -17.07 -0.02 1.06
CA SER A 150 -16.89 0.28 -0.37
C SER A 150 -16.27 1.66 -0.60
N LEU A 151 -16.80 2.69 0.07
CA LEU A 151 -16.30 4.06 -0.04
C LEU A 151 -14.88 4.22 0.51
N LEU A 152 -14.57 3.60 1.66
CA LEU A 152 -13.23 3.64 2.24
C LEU A 152 -12.23 2.87 1.38
N VAL A 153 -12.59 1.68 0.87
CA VAL A 153 -11.74 0.90 -0.03
C VAL A 153 -11.48 1.67 -1.32
N PHE A 154 -12.50 2.29 -1.92
CA PHE A 154 -12.33 3.20 -3.06
C PHE A 154 -11.35 4.34 -2.72
N GLY A 155 -11.57 5.01 -1.58
CA GLY A 155 -10.76 6.15 -1.14
C GLY A 155 -9.28 5.82 -0.90
N VAL A 156 -8.97 4.65 -0.32
CA VAL A 156 -7.57 4.23 -0.09
C VAL A 156 -6.93 3.59 -1.32
N SER A 157 -7.71 2.93 -2.18
CA SER A 157 -7.19 2.31 -3.39
C SER A 157 -6.86 3.34 -4.47
N LEU A 158 -7.57 4.47 -4.53
CA LEU A 158 -7.29 5.56 -5.47
C LEU A 158 -5.83 6.05 -5.39
N PRO A 159 -5.29 6.48 -4.24
CA PRO A 159 -3.89 6.88 -4.16
C PRO A 159 -2.91 5.71 -4.37
N LEU A 160 -3.25 4.47 -3.98
CA LEU A 160 -2.42 3.28 -4.26
C LEU A 160 -2.28 3.01 -5.76
N PHE A 161 -3.39 3.00 -6.50
CA PHE A 161 -3.37 2.82 -7.95
C PHE A 161 -2.69 4.00 -8.64
N LEU A 162 -2.88 5.24 -8.16
CA LEU A 162 -2.21 6.41 -8.70
C LEU A 162 -0.68 6.27 -8.64
N GLN A 163 -0.15 5.98 -7.45
CA GLN A 163 1.28 5.79 -7.25
C GLN A 163 1.79 4.57 -8.03
N GLY A 164 1.05 3.46 -7.99
CA GLY A 164 1.42 2.22 -8.68
C GLY A 164 1.52 2.38 -10.20
N LEU A 165 0.54 3.03 -10.83
CA LEU A 165 0.54 3.25 -12.28
C LEU A 165 1.54 4.32 -12.70
N TRP A 166 1.64 5.43 -11.95
CA TRP A 166 2.62 6.47 -12.22
C TRP A 166 4.06 5.95 -12.15
N SER A 167 4.34 5.02 -11.23
CA SER A 167 5.68 4.46 -11.06
C SER A 167 6.23 3.78 -12.31
N VAL A 168 5.38 3.31 -13.25
CA VAL A 168 5.78 2.58 -14.45
C VAL A 168 6.53 3.46 -15.45
N ASN A 169 5.95 4.60 -15.82
CA ASN A 169 6.51 5.49 -16.84
C ASN A 169 7.28 6.67 -16.26
N LEU A 170 7.10 6.97 -14.95
CA LEU A 170 7.77 8.08 -14.25
C LEU A 170 7.65 9.43 -14.95
N GLU A 171 6.48 9.67 -15.57
CA GLU A 171 6.19 10.88 -16.34
C GLU A 171 6.18 12.14 -15.43
N GLU A 172 6.62 13.28 -15.97
CA GLU A 172 6.65 14.55 -15.24
C GLU A 172 5.25 15.12 -14.96
N LYS A 173 4.24 14.66 -15.72
CA LYS A 173 2.84 15.06 -15.61
C LYS A 173 1.94 13.83 -15.51
N LEU A 174 0.81 13.97 -14.80
CA LEU A 174 -0.23 12.95 -14.79
C LEU A 174 -1.00 13.01 -16.10
N THR A 175 -0.77 12.01 -16.94
CA THR A 175 -1.53 11.83 -18.17
C THR A 175 -2.96 11.42 -17.85
N ARG A 176 -3.93 11.87 -18.65
CA ARG A 176 -5.36 11.54 -18.50
C ARG A 176 -5.60 10.02 -18.44
N ARG A 177 -4.84 9.25 -19.24
CA ARG A 177 -4.82 7.78 -19.20
C ARG A 177 -4.52 7.25 -17.80
N ILE A 178 -3.52 7.77 -17.09
CA ILE A 178 -3.19 7.30 -15.72
C ILE A 178 -4.38 7.58 -14.79
N LEU A 179 -4.94 8.80 -14.84
CA LEU A 179 -6.06 9.19 -13.99
C LEU A 179 -7.32 8.35 -14.25
N ASP A 180 -7.65 8.10 -15.51
CA ASP A 180 -8.82 7.30 -15.89
C ASP A 180 -8.66 5.86 -15.38
N TYR A 181 -7.52 5.21 -15.64
CA TYR A 181 -7.24 3.86 -15.12
C TYR A 181 -7.23 3.82 -13.60
N THR A 182 -6.61 4.80 -12.92
CA THR A 182 -6.63 4.90 -11.45
C THR A 182 -8.05 4.93 -10.92
N PHE A 183 -8.91 5.79 -11.49
CA PHE A 183 -10.30 5.93 -11.04
C PHE A 183 -11.13 4.66 -11.29
N PHE A 184 -11.02 4.05 -12.48
CA PHE A 184 -11.73 2.82 -12.80
C PHE A 184 -11.28 1.65 -11.93
N LEU A 185 -9.96 1.48 -11.71
CA LEU A 185 -9.44 0.41 -10.86
C LEU A 185 -9.83 0.58 -9.39
N SER A 186 -9.82 1.81 -8.88
CA SER A 186 -10.29 2.08 -7.51
C SER A 186 -11.79 1.85 -7.39
N LEU A 187 -12.58 2.21 -8.41
CA LEU A 187 -14.02 1.95 -8.44
C LEU A 187 -14.32 0.45 -8.39
N VAL A 188 -13.66 -0.35 -9.24
CA VAL A 188 -13.79 -1.81 -9.23
C VAL A 188 -13.42 -2.38 -7.85
N SER A 189 -12.37 -1.87 -7.22
CA SER A 189 -11.97 -2.32 -5.88
C SER A 189 -13.02 -1.97 -4.81
N GLY A 190 -13.63 -0.78 -4.90
CA GLY A 190 -14.74 -0.36 -4.05
C GLY A 190 -16.00 -1.23 -4.24
N GLU A 191 -16.34 -1.57 -5.48
CA GLU A 191 -17.48 -2.44 -5.80
C GLU A 191 -17.25 -3.88 -5.29
N LEU A 192 -16.04 -4.42 -5.47
CA LEU A 192 -15.67 -5.72 -4.90
C LEU A 192 -15.76 -5.71 -3.37
N ALA A 193 -15.37 -4.61 -2.72
CA ALA A 193 -15.49 -4.45 -1.28
C ALA A 193 -16.95 -4.38 -0.81
N PHE A 194 -17.85 -3.81 -1.62
CA PHE A 194 -19.28 -3.85 -1.36
C PHE A 194 -19.79 -5.29 -1.42
N ILE A 195 -19.47 -6.03 -2.48
CA ILE A 195 -19.90 -7.42 -2.67
C ILE A 195 -19.40 -8.30 -1.53
N ILE A 196 -18.12 -8.21 -1.17
CA ILE A 196 -17.53 -9.07 -0.14
C ILE A 196 -18.06 -8.76 1.26
N SER A 197 -18.56 -7.54 1.51
CA SER A 197 -19.17 -7.17 2.79
C SER A 197 -20.44 -7.98 3.11
N PHE A 198 -21.06 -8.61 2.11
CA PHE A 198 -22.21 -9.52 2.30
C PHE A 198 -21.81 -10.99 2.38
N TYR A 199 -20.54 -11.31 2.18
CA TYR A 199 -20.06 -12.69 2.15
C TYR A 199 -19.56 -13.12 3.56
N PRO A 200 -19.96 -14.30 4.08
CA PRO A 200 -19.60 -14.73 5.43
C PRO A 200 -18.17 -15.32 5.48
N VAL A 201 -17.18 -14.45 5.30
CA VAL A 201 -15.75 -14.77 5.35
C VAL A 201 -15.07 -14.03 6.49
N THR A 202 -13.89 -14.50 6.90
CA THR A 202 -13.09 -13.80 7.90
C THR A 202 -12.55 -12.49 7.34
N ILE A 203 -12.29 -11.52 8.23
CA ILE A 203 -11.71 -10.21 7.86
C ILE A 203 -10.41 -10.41 7.07
N ALA A 204 -9.51 -11.25 7.56
CA ALA A 204 -8.25 -11.56 6.88
C ALA A 204 -8.45 -12.13 5.46
N MET A 205 -9.48 -12.98 5.25
CA MET A 205 -9.76 -13.55 3.93
C MET A 205 -10.34 -12.50 2.98
N ALA A 206 -11.22 -11.61 3.47
CA ALA A 206 -11.74 -10.49 2.68
C ALA A 206 -10.63 -9.52 2.25
N SER A 207 -9.74 -9.17 3.18
CA SER A 207 -8.56 -8.32 2.93
C SER A 207 -7.61 -8.96 1.92
N LEU A 208 -7.36 -10.27 2.04
CA LEU A 208 -6.53 -11.01 1.11
C LEU A 208 -7.16 -11.02 -0.29
N PHE A 209 -8.46 -11.27 -0.41
CA PHE A 209 -9.19 -11.26 -1.68
C PHE A 209 -9.07 -9.91 -2.40
N LEU A 210 -9.27 -8.80 -1.69
CA LEU A 210 -9.13 -7.46 -2.28
C LEU A 210 -7.68 -7.11 -2.61
N THR A 211 -6.73 -7.54 -1.79
CA THR A 211 -5.30 -7.40 -2.09
C THR A 211 -4.93 -8.18 -3.35
N THR A 212 -5.44 -9.40 -3.50
CA THR A 212 -5.26 -10.18 -4.73
C THR A 212 -5.96 -9.53 -5.92
N SER A 213 -7.11 -8.90 -5.71
CA SER A 213 -7.77 -8.13 -6.76
C SER A 213 -6.89 -6.96 -7.23
N ILE A 214 -6.23 -6.24 -6.32
CA ILE A 214 -5.20 -5.25 -6.68
C ILE A 214 -4.02 -5.90 -7.40
N TYR A 215 -3.50 -7.03 -6.91
CA TYR A 215 -2.41 -7.74 -7.57
C TYR A 215 -2.73 -8.04 -9.04
N VAL A 216 -3.93 -8.56 -9.31
CA VAL A 216 -4.38 -8.87 -10.67
C VAL A 216 -4.56 -7.60 -11.49
N THR A 217 -5.36 -6.65 -10.99
CA THR A 217 -5.73 -5.48 -11.80
C THR A 217 -4.55 -4.53 -12.02
N LEU A 218 -3.83 -4.15 -10.96
CA LEU A 218 -2.65 -3.30 -11.06
C LEU A 218 -1.56 -4.01 -11.88
N GLY A 219 -1.32 -5.30 -11.63
CA GLY A 219 -0.30 -6.06 -12.35
C GLY A 219 -0.56 -6.15 -13.85
N LEU A 220 -1.80 -6.43 -14.26
CA LEU A 220 -2.20 -6.46 -15.66
C LEU A 220 -2.05 -5.10 -16.34
N VAL A 221 -2.50 -4.01 -15.70
CA VAL A 221 -2.38 -2.66 -16.27
C VAL A 221 -0.94 -2.18 -16.31
N GLN A 222 -0.12 -2.49 -15.29
CA GLN A 222 1.31 -2.22 -15.34
C GLN A 222 1.99 -3.01 -16.47
N ALA A 223 1.60 -4.27 -16.70
CA ALA A 223 2.11 -5.06 -17.83
C ALA A 223 1.68 -4.49 -19.19
N GLU A 224 0.46 -3.96 -19.29
CA GLU A 224 -0.01 -3.23 -20.48
C GLU A 224 0.83 -1.98 -20.73
N PHE A 225 1.09 -1.17 -19.70
CA PHE A 225 1.87 0.06 -19.82
C PHE A 225 3.35 -0.21 -20.17
N GLN A 226 3.87 -1.38 -19.79
CA GLN A 226 5.20 -1.85 -20.17
C GLN A 226 5.25 -2.54 -21.54
N GLU A 227 4.12 -2.60 -22.28
CA GLU A 227 3.99 -3.30 -23.56
C GLU A 227 4.37 -4.79 -23.46
N ARG A 228 4.09 -5.40 -22.30
CA ARG A 228 4.40 -6.80 -21.95
C ARG A 228 3.17 -7.62 -21.62
N LEU A 229 2.00 -7.16 -22.06
CA LEU A 229 0.74 -7.87 -21.85
C LEU A 229 0.62 -9.05 -22.83
N PHE A 230 1.35 -10.12 -22.54
CA PHE A 230 1.24 -11.37 -23.26
C PHE A 230 0.12 -12.24 -22.69
N LYS A 231 -0.45 -13.12 -23.51
CA LYS A 231 -1.48 -14.09 -23.06
C LYS A 231 -1.01 -14.88 -21.84
N GLN A 232 0.26 -15.27 -21.82
CA GLN A 232 0.86 -15.97 -20.68
C GLN A 232 0.80 -15.14 -19.39
N THR A 233 1.18 -13.86 -19.44
CA THR A 233 1.10 -12.95 -18.29
C THR A 233 -0.33 -12.83 -17.78
N ILE A 234 -1.31 -12.76 -18.68
CA ILE A 234 -2.74 -12.73 -18.30
C ILE A 234 -3.12 -13.99 -17.53
N TYR A 235 -2.73 -15.17 -18.02
CA TYR A 235 -3.02 -16.44 -17.33
C TYR A 235 -2.32 -16.55 -15.98
N GLU A 236 -1.10 -16.04 -15.85
CA GLU A 236 -0.36 -16.04 -14.57
C GLU A 236 -1.09 -15.19 -13.51
N TYR A 237 -1.48 -13.95 -13.85
CA TYR A 237 -2.22 -13.09 -12.92
C TYR A 237 -3.61 -13.63 -12.60
N LEU A 238 -4.39 -14.01 -13.62
CA LEU A 238 -5.73 -14.55 -13.42
C LEU A 238 -5.70 -15.88 -12.66
N GLY A 239 -4.69 -16.71 -12.87
CA GLY A 239 -4.52 -17.97 -12.13
C GLY A 239 -4.45 -17.75 -10.63
N VAL A 240 -3.65 -16.78 -10.17
CA VAL A 240 -3.58 -16.41 -8.75
C VAL A 240 -4.93 -15.89 -8.25
N GLY A 241 -5.60 -15.04 -9.02
CA GLY A 241 -6.93 -14.53 -8.68
C GLY A 241 -7.98 -15.63 -8.51
N ILE A 242 -8.01 -16.59 -9.44
CA ILE A 242 -8.93 -17.74 -9.41
C ILE A 242 -8.66 -18.62 -8.19
N VAL A 243 -7.39 -18.89 -7.87
CA VAL A 243 -7.03 -19.69 -6.69
C VAL A 243 -7.52 -19.02 -5.41
N VAL A 244 -7.27 -17.72 -5.24
CA VAL A 244 -7.71 -16.99 -4.04
C VAL A 244 -9.23 -16.92 -3.96
N LEU A 245 -9.92 -16.73 -5.08
CA LEU A 245 -11.38 -16.78 -5.14
C LEU A 245 -11.91 -18.17 -4.73
N ALA A 246 -11.32 -19.26 -5.24
CA ALA A 246 -11.72 -20.62 -4.89
C ALA A 246 -11.53 -20.89 -3.40
N VAL A 247 -10.40 -20.48 -2.82
CA VAL A 247 -10.15 -20.59 -1.37
C VAL A 247 -11.16 -19.78 -0.57
N MET A 248 -11.53 -18.58 -1.04
CA MET A 248 -12.53 -17.73 -0.37
C MET A 248 -13.90 -18.40 -0.34
N LEU A 249 -14.33 -18.94 -1.48
CA LEU A 249 -15.60 -19.65 -1.59
C LEU A 249 -15.62 -20.91 -0.72
N GLY A 250 -14.49 -21.64 -0.64
CA GLY A 250 -14.36 -22.85 0.18
C GLY A 250 -14.27 -22.60 1.69
N THR A 251 -13.83 -21.41 2.11
CA THR A 251 -13.73 -21.03 3.54
C THR A 251 -14.96 -20.31 4.07
N ALA A 252 -15.91 -19.96 3.20
CA ALA A 252 -17.13 -19.27 3.58
C ALA A 252 -18.03 -20.18 4.43
N LYS A 253 -18.36 -19.72 5.63
CA LYS A 253 -19.21 -20.46 6.57
C LYS A 253 -20.65 -20.01 6.41
N TRP A 254 -21.39 -20.72 5.57
CA TRP A 254 -22.82 -20.49 5.35
C TRP A 254 -23.71 -21.20 6.38
N GLY A 255 -23.15 -22.11 7.16
CA GLY A 255 -23.77 -22.70 8.35
C GLY A 255 -23.02 -22.24 9.60
N GLY A 256 -23.78 -21.79 10.60
CA GLY A 256 -23.24 -21.39 11.92
C GLY A 256 -22.45 -22.49 12.60
#